data_AF-K9X5G9-F1
#
_entry.id   AF-K9X5G9-F1
#
_cell.length_a   1.000
_cell.length_b   1.000
_cell.length_c   1.000
_cell.angle_alpha   90.00
_cell.angle_beta   90.00
_cell.angle_gamma   90.00
#
_symmetry.space_group_name_H-M   'P 1'
#
loop_
_entity.id
_entity.type
_entity.pdbx_description
1 polymer ?
#
loop_
_entity_poly.entity_id
_entity_poly.type
_entity_poly.pdbx_seq_one_letter_code
_entity_poly.pdbx_strand_id
1 'polypeptide(L)'
;MENTAKSLATDGREDISQFIVHLTRNDQKTFPDGGNTAKKNFQAILESRTILATRPHCLFNQQLDDLSDQEKEKFNVACFTEVPLNQLHLLIKEIPGRQIKLESYGFVFTKDFIIKSGGQPAIYINSYNNNLWLRDAVKELFKVAQKNGEFVGNLWRLLPFINSMDEKHDFSWEREWRINKDLEFELNDLVCLILPVQGEYLLKRNLTKEGITFISPGWTYEQIVTQLARQQKATKKFLLNKIKQLQTKSEK
;
A
#
# COMPACT_ATOMS: atom_id res chain seq x y z
N MET A 1 6.08 23.05 -16.28
CA MET A 1 5.05 22.07 -15.88
C MET A 1 4.65 21.35 -17.15
N GLU A 2 5.18 20.16 -17.37
CA GLU A 2 4.86 19.41 -18.58
C GLU A 2 3.50 18.74 -18.37
N ASN A 3 2.48 19.31 -19.00
CA ASN A 3 1.12 18.79 -18.94
C ASN A 3 1.08 17.51 -19.78
N THR A 4 1.39 16.39 -19.14
CA THR A 4 1.37 15.08 -19.81
C THR A 4 -0.06 14.72 -20.22
N ALA A 5 -0.23 13.96 -21.31
CA ALA A 5 -1.54 13.46 -21.76
C ALA A 5 -2.34 12.77 -20.63
N LYS A 6 -1.63 12.15 -19.67
CA LYS A 6 -2.20 11.59 -18.42
C LYS A 6 -2.88 12.66 -17.58
N SER A 7 -2.20 13.80 -17.32
CA SER A 7 -2.74 14.89 -16.49
C SER A 7 -4.05 15.43 -17.06
N LEU A 8 -4.13 15.59 -18.39
CA LEU A 8 -5.35 16.03 -19.06
C LEU A 8 -6.48 14.99 -18.98
N ALA A 9 -6.16 13.70 -19.13
CA ALA A 9 -7.16 12.62 -19.10
C ALA A 9 -7.72 12.34 -17.69
N THR A 10 -6.96 12.64 -16.65
CA THR A 10 -7.40 12.47 -15.25
C THR A 10 -7.86 13.77 -14.59
N ASP A 11 -7.83 14.89 -15.31
CA ASP A 11 -8.28 16.17 -14.77
C ASP A 11 -9.78 16.09 -14.42
N GLY A 12 -10.14 16.61 -13.24
CA GLY A 12 -11.50 16.53 -12.71
C GLY A 12 -12.02 15.13 -12.31
N ARG A 13 -11.20 14.07 -12.41
CA ARG A 13 -11.61 12.69 -12.03
C ARG A 13 -11.38 12.42 -10.55
N GLU A 14 -12.39 12.75 -9.73
CA GLU A 14 -12.37 12.51 -8.28
C GLU A 14 -12.36 11.02 -7.90
N ASP A 15 -12.83 10.16 -8.79
CA ASP A 15 -12.84 8.71 -8.60
C ASP A 15 -11.45 8.07 -8.72
N ILE A 16 -10.49 8.75 -9.36
CA ILE A 16 -9.10 8.30 -9.52
C ILE A 16 -8.24 8.98 -8.46
N SER A 17 -7.80 8.21 -7.47
CA SER A 17 -6.99 8.76 -6.39
C SER A 17 -5.56 9.00 -6.87
N GLN A 18 -4.96 10.13 -6.49
CA GLN A 18 -3.52 10.36 -6.68
C GLN A 18 -2.67 9.70 -5.58
N PHE A 19 -3.32 9.01 -4.64
CA PHE A 19 -2.69 8.41 -3.47
C PHE A 19 -2.84 6.89 -3.47
N ILE A 20 -1.79 6.23 -3.02
CA ILE A 20 -1.73 4.79 -2.81
C ILE A 20 -1.42 4.57 -1.34
N VAL A 21 -2.16 3.65 -0.70
CA VAL A 21 -2.06 3.41 0.73
C VAL A 21 -1.61 1.99 1.04
N HIS A 22 -0.74 1.86 2.03
CA HIS A 22 -0.41 0.60 2.68
C HIS A 22 -0.98 0.63 4.10
N LEU A 23 -2.05 -0.12 4.33
CA LEU A 23 -2.61 -0.31 5.67
C LEU A 23 -1.98 -1.55 6.30
N THR A 24 -1.60 -1.44 7.56
CA THR A 24 -1.12 -2.60 8.32
C THR A 24 -2.30 -3.39 8.87
N ARG A 25 -2.05 -4.67 9.15
CA ARG A 25 -3.05 -5.61 9.62
C ARG A 25 -2.59 -6.32 10.88
N ASN A 26 -3.55 -6.88 11.61
CA ASN A 26 -3.26 -7.75 12.73
C ASN A 26 -2.98 -9.17 12.22
N ASP A 27 -1.74 -9.61 12.36
CA ASP A 27 -1.27 -10.91 11.90
C ASP A 27 -1.24 -11.96 13.02
N GLN A 28 -1.77 -11.65 14.21
CA GLN A 28 -1.61 -12.53 15.37
C GLN A 28 -2.25 -13.91 15.20
N LYS A 29 -3.28 -14.00 14.37
CA LYS A 29 -3.94 -15.26 14.01
C LYS A 29 -3.34 -15.92 12.76
N THR A 30 -2.38 -15.26 12.13
CA THR A 30 -1.88 -15.63 10.81
C THR A 30 -0.53 -16.34 10.88
N PHE A 31 0.25 -16.13 11.94
CA PHE A 31 1.53 -16.80 12.13
C PHE A 31 1.49 -17.78 13.31
N PRO A 32 2.19 -18.93 13.24
CA PRO A 32 2.21 -19.93 14.31
C PRO A 32 2.77 -19.42 15.65
N ASP A 33 3.64 -18.41 15.61
CA ASP A 33 4.26 -17.77 16.78
C ASP A 33 3.39 -16.66 17.39
N GLY A 34 2.16 -16.47 16.89
CA GLY A 34 1.23 -15.48 17.37
C GLY A 34 1.42 -14.08 16.79
N GLY A 35 2.30 -13.90 15.79
CA GLY A 35 2.40 -12.72 14.93
C GLY A 35 2.47 -11.36 15.65
N ASN A 36 2.11 -10.29 14.93
CA ASN A 36 2.13 -8.92 15.44
C ASN A 36 0.78 -8.22 15.28
N THR A 37 0.52 -7.24 16.15
CA THR A 37 -0.61 -6.32 15.98
C THR A 37 -0.36 -5.35 14.84
N ALA A 38 -1.41 -4.77 14.26
CA ALA A 38 -1.28 -3.77 13.21
C ALA A 38 -0.41 -2.57 13.65
N LYS A 39 -0.54 -2.15 14.92
CA LYS A 39 0.30 -1.11 15.52
C LYS A 39 1.78 -1.49 15.53
N LYS A 40 2.12 -2.70 15.99
CA LYS A 40 3.52 -3.17 16.03
C LYS A 40 4.11 -3.26 14.63
N ASN A 41 3.35 -3.79 13.68
CA ASN A 41 3.74 -3.82 12.26
C ASN A 41 3.99 -2.40 11.72
N PHE A 42 3.10 -1.46 12.04
CA PHE A 42 3.27 -0.05 11.66
C PHE A 42 4.52 0.57 12.27
N GLN A 43 4.80 0.33 13.56
CA GLN A 43 6.00 0.84 14.21
C GLN A 43 7.26 0.24 13.59
N ALA A 44 7.28 -1.06 13.34
CA ALA A 44 8.39 -1.74 12.69
C ALA A 44 8.69 -1.15 11.30
N ILE A 45 7.67 -0.95 10.46
CA ILE A 45 7.83 -0.32 9.13
C ILE A 45 8.28 1.14 9.26
N LEU A 46 7.75 1.89 10.23
CA LEU A 46 8.15 3.28 10.46
C LEU A 46 9.61 3.38 10.91
N GLU A 47 10.09 2.43 11.71
CA GLU A 47 11.47 2.38 12.19
C GLU A 47 12.44 1.89 11.11
N SER A 48 12.10 0.79 10.41
CA SER A 48 12.94 0.18 9.39
C SER A 48 12.97 0.94 8.08
N ARG A 49 11.93 1.75 7.82
CA ARG A 49 11.71 2.42 6.53
C ARG A 49 11.50 1.48 5.35
N THR A 50 11.00 0.27 5.64
CA THR A 50 10.80 -0.77 4.64
C THR A 50 9.46 -1.47 4.82
N ILE A 51 8.68 -1.54 3.74
CA ILE A 51 7.50 -2.43 3.62
C ILE A 51 7.96 -3.71 2.95
N LEU A 52 7.90 -4.82 3.68
CA LEU A 52 8.41 -6.11 3.23
C LEU A 52 7.43 -6.84 2.30
N ALA A 53 7.93 -7.34 1.18
CA ALA A 53 7.29 -8.33 0.34
C ALA A 53 7.61 -9.72 0.90
N THR A 54 6.81 -10.17 1.88
CA THR A 54 7.10 -11.40 2.63
C THR A 54 6.30 -12.62 2.21
N ARG A 55 5.23 -12.45 1.42
CA ARG A 55 4.31 -13.54 1.11
C ARG A 55 4.01 -13.63 -0.37
N PRO A 56 4.00 -14.86 -0.93
CA PRO A 56 3.61 -15.06 -2.30
C PRO A 56 2.14 -14.71 -2.46
N HIS A 57 1.80 -14.03 -3.56
CA HIS A 57 0.41 -13.70 -3.85
C HIS A 57 0.14 -13.66 -5.35
N CYS A 58 -0.61 -14.64 -5.84
CA CYS A 58 -1.18 -14.67 -7.17
C CYS A 58 -2.41 -15.58 -7.25
N LEU A 59 -3.02 -15.62 -8.43
CA LEU A 59 -4.11 -16.54 -8.81
C LEU A 59 -3.81 -18.02 -8.50
N PHE A 60 -2.54 -18.42 -8.47
CA PHE A 60 -2.09 -19.81 -8.35
C PHE A 60 -1.45 -20.13 -7.00
N ASN A 61 -1.80 -19.40 -5.93
CA ASN A 61 -1.20 -19.58 -4.60
C ASN A 61 -1.13 -21.04 -4.13
N GLN A 62 -2.15 -21.86 -4.41
CA GLN A 62 -2.14 -23.30 -4.04
C GLN A 62 -1.06 -24.07 -4.80
N GLN A 63 -0.88 -23.81 -6.09
CA GLN A 63 0.16 -24.45 -6.90
C GLN A 63 1.56 -23.98 -6.51
N LEU A 64 1.68 -22.83 -5.84
CA LEU A 64 2.97 -22.37 -5.32
C LEU A 64 3.44 -23.25 -4.17
N ASP A 65 2.56 -23.92 -3.43
CA ASP A 65 2.93 -24.75 -2.27
C ASP A 65 3.89 -25.90 -2.65
N ASP A 66 3.79 -26.40 -3.88
CA ASP A 66 4.62 -27.47 -4.43
C ASP A 66 6.02 -27.00 -4.90
N LEU A 67 6.29 -25.69 -4.87
CA LEU A 67 7.56 -25.11 -5.30
C LEU A 67 8.59 -25.05 -4.18
N SER A 68 9.87 -24.92 -4.57
CA SER A 68 10.93 -24.55 -3.63
C SER A 68 10.71 -23.16 -3.05
N ASP A 69 11.26 -22.89 -1.87
CA ASP A 69 11.13 -21.59 -1.20
C ASP A 69 11.69 -20.45 -2.07
N GLN A 70 12.82 -20.70 -2.76
CA GLN A 70 13.42 -19.74 -3.69
C GLN A 70 12.48 -19.38 -4.86
N GLU A 71 11.71 -20.33 -5.38
CA GLU A 71 10.74 -20.06 -6.43
C GLU A 71 9.49 -19.37 -5.88
N LYS A 72 9.05 -19.71 -4.66
CA LYS A 72 7.94 -19.02 -3.98
C LYS A 72 8.27 -17.54 -3.74
N GLU A 73 9.49 -17.23 -3.33
CA GLU A 73 9.96 -15.86 -3.07
C GLU A 73 9.82 -14.95 -4.30
N LYS A 74 9.92 -15.49 -5.52
CA LYS A 74 9.66 -14.73 -6.76
C LYS A 74 8.23 -14.17 -6.82
N PHE A 75 7.28 -14.75 -6.07
CA PHE A 75 5.89 -14.30 -6.04
C PHE A 75 5.60 -13.38 -4.86
N ASN A 76 6.59 -13.07 -4.03
CA ASN A 76 6.40 -12.19 -2.90
C ASN A 76 6.04 -10.78 -3.37
N VAL A 77 5.04 -10.19 -2.73
CA VAL A 77 4.60 -8.83 -3.04
C VAL A 77 4.33 -8.01 -1.78
N ALA A 78 4.63 -6.72 -1.87
CA ALA A 78 4.06 -5.71 -0.99
C ALA A 78 2.75 -5.21 -1.65
N CYS A 79 1.65 -5.31 -0.92
CA CYS A 79 0.33 -4.89 -1.40
C CYS A 79 -0.03 -3.48 -0.91
N PHE A 80 -0.72 -2.75 -1.77
CA PHE A 80 -1.22 -1.41 -1.55
C PHE A 80 -2.62 -1.28 -2.15
N THR A 81 -3.33 -0.21 -1.81
CA THR A 81 -4.66 0.07 -2.36
C THR A 81 -4.72 1.52 -2.83
N GLU A 82 -5.28 1.74 -4.03
CA GLU A 82 -5.65 3.07 -4.48
C GLU A 82 -7.03 3.43 -3.96
N VAL A 83 -7.12 4.43 -3.10
CA VAL A 83 -8.38 4.87 -2.49
C VAL A 83 -8.38 6.38 -2.28
N PRO A 84 -9.51 7.08 -2.49
CA PRO A 84 -9.67 8.44 -1.99
C PRO A 84 -9.50 8.48 -0.47
N LEU A 85 -8.74 9.43 0.07
CA LEU A 85 -8.35 9.42 1.48
C LEU A 85 -9.54 9.51 2.46
N ASN A 86 -10.61 10.19 2.08
CA ASN A 86 -11.87 10.26 2.85
C ASN A 86 -12.61 8.91 2.88
N GLN A 87 -12.31 7.99 1.95
CA GLN A 87 -12.92 6.66 1.85
C GLN A 87 -12.09 5.57 2.54
N LEU A 88 -11.00 5.91 3.25
CA LEU A 88 -10.17 4.94 3.99
C LEU A 88 -10.95 4.06 4.97
N HIS A 89 -12.04 4.60 5.52
CA HIS A 89 -12.90 3.87 6.44
C HIS A 89 -13.59 2.66 5.80
N LEU A 90 -13.69 2.59 4.47
CA LEU A 90 -14.24 1.43 3.77
C LEU A 90 -13.28 0.23 3.79
N LEU A 91 -11.97 0.46 3.86
CA LEU A 91 -10.96 -0.60 3.82
C LEU A 91 -10.79 -1.33 5.16
N ILE A 92 -11.17 -0.70 6.27
CA ILE A 92 -10.99 -1.23 7.64
C ILE A 92 -12.27 -1.82 8.24
N LYS A 93 -13.38 -1.76 7.50
CA LYS A 93 -14.63 -2.42 7.88
C LYS A 93 -14.50 -3.93 7.71
N GLU A 94 -15.38 -4.66 8.37
CA GLU A 94 -15.56 -6.08 8.06
C GLU A 94 -16.11 -6.21 6.64
N ILE A 95 -15.39 -6.95 5.81
CA ILE A 95 -15.72 -7.19 4.40
C ILE A 95 -15.96 -8.69 4.25
N PRO A 96 -17.18 -9.13 3.90
CA PRO A 96 -17.47 -10.54 3.66
C PRO A 96 -16.49 -11.14 2.64
N GLY A 97 -15.96 -12.33 2.95
CA GLY A 97 -15.00 -13.03 2.09
C GLY A 97 -13.55 -12.53 2.19
N ARG A 98 -13.28 -11.39 2.86
CA ARG A 98 -11.91 -10.92 3.09
C ARG A 98 -11.27 -11.67 4.26
N GLN A 99 -10.22 -12.45 3.95
CA GLN A 99 -9.48 -13.22 4.97
C GLN A 99 -8.58 -12.37 5.86
N ILE A 100 -8.23 -11.15 5.41
CA ILE A 100 -7.35 -10.24 6.14
C ILE A 100 -8.15 -9.09 6.72
N LYS A 101 -7.84 -8.71 7.96
CA LYS A 101 -8.44 -7.56 8.63
C LYS A 101 -7.43 -6.42 8.74
N LEU A 102 -7.57 -5.44 7.86
CA LEU A 102 -6.80 -4.20 7.92
C LEU A 102 -7.25 -3.36 9.13
N GLU A 103 -6.33 -2.63 9.74
CA GLU A 103 -6.64 -1.73 10.85
C GLU A 103 -6.23 -0.28 10.53
N SER A 104 -6.53 0.64 11.44
CA SER A 104 -6.34 2.09 11.26
C SER A 104 -4.89 2.56 11.41
N TYR A 105 -3.94 1.81 10.86
CA TYR A 105 -2.53 2.16 10.84
C TYR A 105 -1.99 1.99 9.42
N GLY A 106 -1.18 2.92 8.94
CA GLY A 106 -0.66 2.81 7.58
C GLY A 106 0.10 4.01 7.06
N PHE A 107 0.43 3.93 5.78
CA PHE A 107 1.31 4.83 5.08
C PHE A 107 0.63 5.29 3.78
N VAL A 108 0.71 6.59 3.49
CA VAL A 108 0.15 7.16 2.27
C VAL A 108 1.29 7.67 1.40
N PHE A 109 1.36 7.16 0.17
CA PHE A 109 2.31 7.56 -0.84
C PHE A 109 1.62 8.26 -2.00
N THR A 110 2.38 9.05 -2.77
CA THR A 110 1.91 9.49 -4.08
C THR A 110 1.91 8.30 -5.05
N LYS A 111 0.95 8.28 -5.98
CA LYS A 111 0.90 7.25 -7.03
C LYS A 111 2.18 7.25 -7.87
N ASP A 112 2.74 8.43 -8.16
CA ASP A 112 3.97 8.55 -8.94
C ASP A 112 5.18 7.95 -8.22
N PHE A 113 5.28 8.05 -6.89
CA PHE A 113 6.31 7.35 -6.12
C PHE A 113 6.18 5.84 -6.29
N ILE A 114 4.98 5.29 -6.10
CA ILE A 114 4.73 3.85 -6.24
C ILE A 114 5.06 3.34 -7.64
N ILE A 115 4.68 4.08 -8.69
CA ILE A 115 5.03 3.74 -10.08
C ILE A 115 6.55 3.70 -10.26
N LYS A 116 7.28 4.72 -9.77
CA LYS A 116 8.75 4.78 -9.86
C LYS A 116 9.43 3.64 -9.10
N SER A 117 8.83 3.20 -8.00
CA SER A 117 9.32 2.06 -7.21
C SER A 117 9.02 0.69 -7.86
N GLY A 118 8.36 0.67 -9.02
CA GLY A 118 8.02 -0.55 -9.77
C GLY A 118 6.63 -1.10 -9.46
N GLY A 119 5.78 -0.32 -8.80
CA GLY A 119 4.41 -0.70 -8.48
C GLY A 119 3.51 -0.76 -9.70
N GLN A 120 2.64 -1.76 -9.74
CA GLN A 120 1.66 -1.99 -10.79
C GLN A 120 0.29 -2.32 -10.19
N PRO A 121 -0.82 -1.94 -10.84
CA PRO A 121 -2.14 -2.44 -10.48
C PRO A 121 -2.21 -3.97 -10.58
N ALA A 122 -2.94 -4.60 -9.67
CA ALA A 122 -3.30 -6.01 -9.81
C ALA A 122 -4.33 -6.18 -10.94
N ILE A 123 -4.24 -7.30 -11.66
CA ILE A 123 -5.13 -7.67 -12.74
C ILE A 123 -6.05 -8.79 -12.24
N TYR A 124 -7.32 -8.48 -12.08
CA TYR A 124 -8.32 -9.47 -11.67
C TYR A 124 -8.93 -10.16 -12.89
N ILE A 125 -8.90 -11.49 -12.84
CA ILE A 125 -9.44 -12.37 -13.86
C ILE A 125 -10.81 -12.84 -13.40
N ASN A 126 -11.81 -12.44 -14.16
CA ASN A 126 -13.20 -12.74 -13.89
C ASN A 126 -13.53 -14.20 -14.17
N SER A 127 -14.21 -14.84 -13.23
CA SER A 127 -14.72 -16.20 -13.34
C SER A 127 -16.20 -16.38 -12.96
N TYR A 128 -17.00 -15.30 -12.96
CA TYR A 128 -18.43 -15.38 -12.64
C TYR A 128 -19.19 -16.32 -13.57
N ASN A 129 -20.26 -16.90 -13.05
CA ASN A 129 -21.16 -17.83 -13.73
C ASN A 129 -20.41 -19.03 -14.34
N ASN A 130 -19.36 -19.50 -13.65
CA ASN A 130 -18.45 -20.54 -14.15
C ASN A 130 -17.82 -20.20 -15.52
N ASN A 131 -17.64 -18.93 -15.83
CA ASN A 131 -16.99 -18.50 -17.06
C ASN A 131 -15.46 -18.55 -16.90
N LEU A 132 -14.86 -19.70 -17.22
CA LEU A 132 -13.47 -19.99 -16.88
C LEU A 132 -12.45 -19.72 -18.00
N TRP A 133 -12.88 -19.36 -19.22
CA TRP A 133 -11.97 -19.34 -20.38
C TRP A 133 -10.74 -18.43 -20.19
N LEU A 134 -10.91 -17.27 -19.55
CA LEU A 134 -9.81 -16.34 -19.31
C LEU A 134 -8.88 -16.86 -18.22
N ARG A 135 -9.43 -17.49 -17.18
CA ARG A 135 -8.67 -18.17 -16.14
C ARG A 135 -7.86 -19.33 -16.71
N ASP A 136 -8.46 -20.11 -17.63
CA ASP A 136 -7.80 -21.21 -18.31
C ASP A 136 -6.65 -20.71 -19.21
N ALA A 137 -6.85 -19.60 -19.93
CA ALA A 137 -5.77 -18.97 -20.70
C ALA A 137 -4.59 -18.52 -19.81
N VAL A 138 -4.87 -17.92 -18.64
CA VAL A 138 -3.84 -17.55 -17.68
C VAL A 138 -3.16 -18.80 -17.08
N LYS A 139 -3.88 -19.90 -16.91
CA LYS A 139 -3.30 -21.19 -16.47
C LYS A 139 -2.31 -21.73 -17.51
N GLU A 140 -2.58 -21.57 -18.79
CA GLU A 140 -1.60 -21.91 -19.83
C GLU A 140 -0.37 -21.00 -19.77
N LEU A 141 -0.53 -19.69 -19.51
CA LEU A 141 0.61 -18.79 -19.27
C LEU A 141 1.47 -19.23 -18.09
N PHE A 142 0.84 -19.67 -16.99
CA PHE A 142 1.56 -20.21 -15.83
C PHE A 142 2.42 -21.43 -16.22
N LYS A 143 1.85 -22.37 -16.97
CA LYS A 143 2.58 -23.55 -17.46
C LYS A 143 3.72 -23.18 -18.41
N VAL A 144 3.54 -22.18 -19.26
CA VAL A 144 4.62 -21.71 -20.15
C VAL A 144 5.73 -21.03 -19.36
N ALA A 145 5.38 -20.26 -18.33
CA ALA A 145 6.35 -19.61 -17.45
C ALA A 145 7.14 -20.61 -16.61
N GLN A 146 6.54 -21.76 -16.27
CA GLN A 146 7.13 -22.82 -15.48
C GLN A 146 7.74 -23.90 -16.39
N LYS A 147 9.07 -23.99 -16.46
CA LYS A 147 9.78 -25.01 -17.23
C LYS A 147 10.58 -25.90 -16.29
N ASN A 148 10.36 -27.22 -16.36
CA ASN A 148 11.04 -28.20 -15.51
C ASN A 148 10.96 -27.89 -14.00
N GLY A 149 9.86 -27.31 -13.54
CA GLY A 149 9.65 -26.94 -12.14
C GLY A 149 10.19 -25.57 -11.72
N GLU A 150 10.85 -24.84 -12.63
CA GLU A 150 11.42 -23.51 -12.37
C GLU A 150 10.75 -22.42 -13.20
N PHE A 151 10.62 -21.22 -12.65
CA PHE A 151 10.16 -20.04 -13.39
C PHE A 151 11.33 -19.36 -14.10
N VAL A 152 11.35 -19.49 -15.43
CA VAL A 152 12.41 -18.97 -16.32
C VAL A 152 11.87 -17.90 -17.26
N GLY A 153 12.77 -17.03 -17.73
CA GLY A 153 12.41 -15.91 -18.60
C GLY A 153 11.65 -14.81 -17.87
N ASN A 154 10.89 -13.99 -18.62
CA ASN A 154 10.19 -12.81 -18.08
C ASN A 154 8.70 -13.03 -17.83
N LEU A 155 8.10 -14.11 -18.36
CA LEU A 155 6.65 -14.32 -18.27
C LEU A 155 6.18 -14.48 -16.83
N TRP A 156 6.99 -15.10 -15.97
CA TRP A 156 6.65 -15.29 -14.56
C TRP A 156 6.43 -13.97 -13.82
N ARG A 157 7.10 -12.88 -14.24
CA ARG A 157 7.00 -11.57 -13.59
C ARG A 157 5.59 -10.97 -13.65
N LEU A 158 4.76 -11.43 -14.58
CA LEU A 158 3.35 -11.03 -14.68
C LEU A 158 2.49 -11.68 -13.59
N LEU A 159 2.80 -12.94 -13.23
CA LEU A 159 1.94 -13.78 -12.41
C LEU A 159 1.66 -13.21 -11.01
N PRO A 160 2.63 -12.60 -10.29
CA PRO A 160 2.40 -11.95 -8.98
C PRO A 160 1.38 -10.81 -9.03
N PHE A 161 1.02 -10.32 -10.21
CA PHE A 161 0.03 -9.26 -10.38
C PHE A 161 -1.35 -9.79 -10.77
N ILE A 162 -1.48 -11.09 -11.10
CA ILE A 162 -2.75 -11.67 -11.50
C ILE A 162 -3.47 -12.26 -10.29
N ASN A 163 -4.78 -12.01 -10.19
CA ASN A 163 -5.65 -12.55 -9.17
C ASN A 163 -7.00 -13.01 -9.78
N SER A 164 -7.82 -13.77 -9.05
CA SER A 164 -9.19 -14.11 -9.47
C SER A 164 -10.23 -13.27 -8.78
N MET A 165 -11.37 -13.11 -9.45
CA MET A 165 -12.62 -12.62 -8.88
C MET A 165 -13.77 -13.57 -9.26
N ASP A 166 -14.64 -13.85 -8.30
CA ASP A 166 -15.81 -14.72 -8.41
C ASP A 166 -16.94 -14.23 -7.48
N GLU A 167 -18.07 -14.92 -7.44
CA GLU A 167 -19.25 -14.54 -6.66
C GLU A 167 -19.00 -14.50 -5.15
N LYS A 168 -17.99 -15.22 -4.65
CA LYS A 168 -17.64 -15.29 -3.24
C LYS A 168 -16.58 -14.26 -2.87
N HIS A 169 -15.77 -13.85 -3.84
CA HIS A 169 -14.63 -12.95 -3.67
C HIS A 169 -14.64 -11.89 -4.78
N ASP A 170 -15.52 -10.91 -4.62
CA ASP A 170 -15.59 -9.76 -5.51
C ASP A 170 -14.80 -8.58 -4.92
N PHE A 171 -13.62 -8.35 -5.49
CA PHE A 171 -12.75 -7.23 -5.17
C PHE A 171 -12.70 -6.20 -6.31
N SER A 172 -13.70 -6.18 -7.21
CA SER A 172 -13.76 -5.21 -8.32
C SER A 172 -13.79 -3.75 -7.84
N TRP A 173 -14.26 -3.52 -6.61
CA TRP A 173 -14.28 -2.23 -5.94
C TRP A 173 -12.90 -1.86 -5.34
N GLU A 174 -12.03 -2.83 -5.09
CA GLU A 174 -10.69 -2.61 -4.56
C GLU A 174 -9.71 -2.41 -5.73
N ARG A 175 -9.02 -1.28 -5.72
CA ARG A 175 -7.94 -1.03 -6.69
C ARG A 175 -6.62 -1.42 -6.04
N GLU A 176 -6.33 -2.72 -6.02
CA GLU A 176 -5.09 -3.26 -5.48
C GLU A 176 -3.90 -2.88 -6.36
N TRP A 177 -2.79 -2.50 -5.74
CA TRP A 177 -1.48 -2.29 -6.34
C TRP A 177 -0.47 -3.20 -5.66
N ARG A 178 0.51 -3.69 -6.41
CA ARG A 178 1.56 -4.58 -5.89
C ARG A 178 2.94 -4.08 -6.29
N ILE A 179 3.94 -4.38 -5.46
CA ILE A 179 5.36 -4.27 -5.79
C ILE A 179 5.97 -5.64 -5.52
N ASN A 180 6.64 -6.25 -6.51
CA ASN A 180 7.26 -7.58 -6.40
C ASN A 180 8.68 -7.52 -5.81
N LYS A 181 8.81 -6.81 -4.68
CA LYS A 181 10.01 -6.67 -3.85
C LYS A 181 9.67 -5.79 -2.66
N ASP A 182 10.58 -5.73 -1.70
CA ASP A 182 10.52 -4.77 -0.61
C ASP A 182 10.47 -3.33 -1.15
N LEU A 183 9.68 -2.49 -0.48
CA LEU A 183 9.62 -1.06 -0.73
C LEU A 183 10.36 -0.33 0.39
N GLU A 184 11.54 0.16 0.08
CA GLU A 184 12.28 1.12 0.89
C GLU A 184 11.78 2.54 0.60
N PHE A 185 11.68 3.39 1.62
CA PHE A 185 11.20 4.77 1.48
C PHE A 185 11.78 5.71 2.54
N GLU A 186 11.92 6.99 2.20
CA GLU A 186 12.24 8.03 3.16
C GLU A 186 10.98 8.70 3.72
N LEU A 187 11.11 9.39 4.85
CA LEU A 187 9.99 10.16 5.43
C LEU A 187 9.39 11.20 4.45
N ASN A 188 10.20 11.74 3.54
CA ASN A 188 9.76 12.72 2.55
C ASN A 188 9.03 12.08 1.36
N ASP A 189 9.08 10.76 1.19
CA ASP A 189 8.31 10.04 0.18
C ASP A 189 6.84 9.85 0.62
N LEU A 190 6.59 9.98 1.92
CA LEU A 190 5.25 9.91 2.49
C LEU A 190 4.49 11.22 2.30
N VAL A 191 3.23 11.10 1.88
CA VAL A 191 2.26 12.20 1.96
C VAL A 191 1.83 12.40 3.41
N CYS A 192 1.46 11.30 4.07
CA CYS A 192 1.06 11.28 5.48
C CYS A 192 1.05 9.86 6.04
N LEU A 193 0.88 9.75 7.35
CA LEU A 193 0.60 8.50 8.04
C LEU A 193 -0.90 8.33 8.31
N ILE A 194 -1.35 7.10 8.46
CA ILE A 194 -2.72 6.77 8.88
C ILE A 194 -2.65 6.30 10.33
N LEU A 195 -3.46 6.91 11.20
CA LEU A 195 -3.57 6.55 12.61
C LEU A 195 -5.03 6.46 13.04
N PRO A 196 -5.37 5.69 14.09
CA PRO A 196 -6.75 5.60 14.56
C PRO A 196 -7.28 6.97 15.00
N VAL A 197 -8.59 7.21 14.86
CA VAL A 197 -9.22 8.48 15.26
C VAL A 197 -8.97 8.75 16.75
N GLN A 198 -9.21 7.75 17.58
CA GLN A 198 -9.05 7.83 19.04
C GLN A 198 -7.71 7.20 19.48
N GLY A 199 -7.16 7.70 20.59
CA GLY A 199 -5.90 7.20 21.14
C GLY A 199 -4.65 7.70 20.41
N GLU A 200 -3.53 7.03 20.69
CA GLU A 200 -2.19 7.34 20.16
C GLU A 200 -1.74 8.79 20.40
N TYR A 201 -2.19 9.43 21.49
CA TYR A 201 -1.91 10.85 21.78
C TYR A 201 -0.42 11.18 21.80
N LEU A 202 0.40 10.32 22.42
CA LEU A 202 1.84 10.52 22.50
C LEU A 202 2.50 10.39 21.13
N LEU A 203 2.13 9.36 20.36
CA LEU A 203 2.64 9.13 19.01
C LEU A 203 2.27 10.29 18.07
N LYS A 204 0.99 10.67 18.01
CA LYS A 204 0.51 11.83 17.23
C LYS A 204 1.26 13.11 17.59
N ARG A 205 1.49 13.35 18.89
CA ARG A 205 2.24 14.51 19.38
C ARG A 205 3.70 14.48 18.92
N ASN A 206 4.35 13.32 18.98
CA ASN A 206 5.75 13.18 18.58
C ASN A 206 5.91 13.37 17.05
N LEU A 207 5.06 12.70 16.26
CA LEU A 207 5.02 12.88 14.80
C LEU A 207 4.82 14.34 14.40
N THR A 208 3.89 15.04 15.07
CA THR A 208 3.64 16.47 14.83
C THR A 208 4.90 17.31 15.08
N LYS A 209 5.67 17.02 16.13
CA LYS A 209 6.95 17.71 16.44
C LYS A 209 8.02 17.42 15.40
N GLU A 210 8.03 16.21 14.86
CA GLU A 210 8.94 15.76 13.80
C GLU A 210 8.54 16.28 12.40
N GLY A 211 7.43 17.01 12.30
CA GLY A 211 6.95 17.53 11.02
C GLY A 211 6.12 16.52 10.23
N ILE A 212 5.91 15.31 10.74
CA ILE A 212 5.18 14.24 10.06
C ILE A 212 3.68 14.42 10.26
N THR A 213 2.96 14.51 9.15
CA THR A 213 1.50 14.66 9.16
C THR A 213 0.81 13.29 9.23
N PHE A 214 -0.41 13.28 9.75
CA PHE A 214 -1.23 12.08 9.81
C PHE A 214 -2.69 12.40 9.54
N ILE A 215 -3.44 11.40 9.11
CA ILE A 215 -4.89 11.41 8.95
C ILE A 215 -5.48 10.21 9.67
N SER A 216 -6.80 10.17 9.81
CA SER A 216 -7.50 9.02 10.36
C SER A 216 -8.60 8.52 9.44
N PRO A 217 -8.84 7.20 9.39
CA PRO A 217 -9.97 6.66 8.66
C PRO A 217 -11.28 7.24 9.16
N GLY A 218 -12.13 7.67 8.23
CA GLY A 218 -13.46 8.23 8.52
C GLY A 218 -13.48 9.75 8.65
N TRP A 219 -12.33 10.41 8.51
CA TRP A 219 -12.28 11.86 8.37
C TRP A 219 -12.88 12.32 7.04
N THR A 220 -13.58 13.45 7.08
CA THR A 220 -14.06 14.13 5.87
C THR A 220 -12.90 14.75 5.09
N TYR A 221 -13.18 15.15 3.86
CA TYR A 221 -12.22 15.85 3.03
C TYR A 221 -11.69 17.13 3.72
N GLU A 222 -12.57 17.92 4.32
CA GLU A 222 -12.23 19.17 5.01
C GLU A 222 -11.33 18.92 6.21
N GLN A 223 -11.59 17.85 6.98
CA GLN A 223 -10.75 17.48 8.11
C GLN A 223 -9.34 17.09 7.66
N ILE A 224 -9.25 16.30 6.58
CA ILE A 224 -7.97 15.90 5.97
C ILE A 224 -7.21 17.14 5.49
N VAL A 225 -7.83 18.00 4.67
CA VAL A 225 -7.20 19.22 4.14
C VAL A 225 -6.76 20.15 5.26
N THR A 226 -7.61 20.34 6.28
CA THR A 226 -7.29 21.18 7.44
C THR A 226 -6.06 20.66 8.17
N GLN A 227 -5.96 19.35 8.38
CA GLN A 227 -4.82 18.75 9.07
C GLN A 227 -3.53 18.86 8.24
N LEU A 228 -3.58 18.56 6.95
CA LEU A 228 -2.43 18.69 6.04
C LEU A 228 -1.93 20.15 5.99
N ALA A 229 -2.85 21.11 5.83
CA ALA A 229 -2.51 22.54 5.81
C ALA A 229 -1.94 23.05 7.14
N ARG A 230 -2.52 22.60 8.27
CA ARG A 230 -2.01 22.93 9.61
C ARG A 230 -0.57 22.43 9.79
N GLN A 231 -0.31 21.20 9.39
CA GLN A 231 1.02 20.62 9.55
C GLN A 231 2.05 21.31 8.65
N GLN A 232 1.71 21.61 7.40
CA GLN A 232 2.58 22.37 6.50
C GLN A 232 2.99 23.73 7.09
N LYS A 233 2.03 24.45 7.69
CA LYS A 233 2.30 25.73 8.38
C LYS A 233 3.20 25.55 9.60
N ALA A 234 2.98 24.50 10.39
CA ALA A 234 3.79 24.19 11.57
C ALA A 234 5.25 23.89 11.19
N THR A 235 5.46 23.03 10.18
CA THR A 235 6.79 22.68 9.67
C THR A 235 7.52 23.90 9.12
N LYS A 236 6.84 24.76 8.34
CA LYS A 236 7.43 26.01 7.83
C LYS A 236 7.87 26.93 8.97
N LYS A 237 7.02 27.11 9.99
CA LYS A 237 7.36 27.94 11.17
C LYS A 237 8.55 27.38 11.94
N PHE A 238 8.60 26.07 12.12
CA PHE A 238 9.72 25.39 12.80
C PHE A 238 11.05 25.60 12.05
N LEU A 239 11.06 25.39 10.73
CA LEU A 239 12.25 25.62 9.90
C LEU A 239 12.74 27.07 9.98
N LEU A 240 11.83 28.04 9.86
CA LEU A 240 12.18 29.47 9.99
C LEU A 240 12.79 29.81 11.35
N ASN A 241 12.26 29.24 12.43
CA ASN A 241 12.81 29.44 13.77
C ASN A 241 14.21 28.82 13.92
N LYS A 242 14.43 27.62 13.36
CA LYS A 242 15.74 26.95 13.38
C LYS A 242 16.79 27.76 12.62
N ILE A 243 16.44 28.30 11.45
CA ILE A 243 17.33 29.17 10.65
C ILE A 243 17.72 30.41 11.44
N LYS A 244 16.75 31.11 12.05
CA LYS A 244 17.01 32.30 12.88
C LYS A 244 17.95 32.00 14.04
N GLN A 245 17.75 30.86 14.73
CA GLN A 245 18.62 30.44 15.84
C GLN A 245 20.06 30.17 15.40
N LEU A 246 20.25 29.56 14.22
CA LEU A 246 21.59 29.31 13.67
C LEU A 246 22.30 30.61 13.28
N GLN A 247 21.58 31.57 12.67
CA GLN A 247 22.12 32.89 12.32
C GLN A 247 22.56 33.68 13.56
N THR A 248 21.76 33.68 14.63
CA THR A 248 22.14 34.33 15.91
C THR A 248 23.31 33.66 16.64
N LYS A 249 23.66 32.41 16.29
CA LYS A 249 24.81 31.70 16.86
C LYS A 249 26.09 31.89 16.06
N SER A 250 26.01 32.24 14.77
CA SER A 250 27.19 32.56 13.93
C SER A 250 27.67 34.00 14.08
N GLU A 251 26.87 34.87 14.69
CA GLU A 251 27.20 36.28 14.98
C GLU A 251 27.79 36.48 16.39
N LYS A 252 28.00 35.39 17.15
CA LYS A 252 28.67 35.37 18.45
C LYS A 252 29.93 34.53 18.39
#